data_AF-A0A2E5QJB3-F1
#
_entry.id   AF-A0A2E5QJB3-F1
#
_cell.length_a   1.000
_cell.length_b   1.000
_cell.length_c   1.000
_cell.angle_alpha   90.00
_cell.angle_beta   90.00
_cell.angle_gamma   90.00
#
_symmetry.space_group_name_H-M   'P 1'
#
loop_
_entity.id
_entity.type
_entity.pdbx_description
1 polymer ?
#
loop_
_entity_poly.entity_id
_entity_poly.type
_entity_poly.pdbx_seq_one_letter_code
_entity_poly.pdbx_strand_id
1 'polypeptide(L)' 'MTDNKLPENIENIDPSSMSTIELRKTHEKLWEIIEEKELINEDSISEKKSIGKMRNLMKKIIKERVDRQREEVGRSPE' A
#
# COMPACT_ATOMS: atom_id res chain seq x y z
N MET A 1 -17.52 -8.94 12.57
CA MET A 1 -16.68 -9.48 11.48
C MET A 1 -16.45 -8.33 10.54
N THR A 2 -15.29 -7.68 10.63
CA THR A 2 -14.91 -6.64 9.69
C THR A 2 -14.56 -7.33 8.39
N ASP A 3 -15.35 -7.10 7.34
CA ASP A 3 -15.02 -7.50 5.97
C ASP A 3 -13.73 -6.78 5.55
N ASN A 4 -12.58 -7.33 5.94
CA ASN A 4 -11.27 -7.02 5.36
C ASN A 4 -11.18 -7.67 3.98
N LYS A 5 -12.16 -7.36 3.12
CA LYS A 5 -12.04 -7.56 1.70
C LYS A 5 -10.83 -6.76 1.26
N LEU A 6 -9.82 -7.49 0.78
CA LEU A 6 -8.80 -6.98 -0.13
C LEU A 6 -9.46 -5.95 -1.06
N PRO A 7 -8.82 -4.82 -1.38
CA PRO A 7 -9.24 -4.07 -2.55
C PRO A 7 -9.27 -5.08 -3.70
N GLU A 8 -10.46 -5.42 -4.20
CA GLU A 8 -10.66 -6.51 -5.18
C GLU A 8 -9.84 -6.28 -6.46
N ASN A 9 -9.23 -5.10 -6.58
CA ASN A 9 -8.32 -4.69 -7.62
C ASN A 9 -7.09 -3.92 -7.10
N ILE A 10 -6.28 -4.51 -6.21
CA ILE A 10 -4.96 -3.95 -5.83
C ILE A 10 -4.06 -3.64 -7.03
N GLU A 11 -4.29 -4.30 -8.17
CA GLU A 11 -3.58 -4.05 -9.43
C GLU A 11 -3.99 -2.73 -10.11
N ASN A 12 -5.17 -2.18 -9.79
CA ASN A 12 -5.69 -0.93 -10.35
C ASN A 12 -5.36 0.29 -9.47
N ILE A 13 -4.66 0.10 -8.35
CA ILE A 13 -4.24 1.21 -7.50
C ILE A 13 -3.02 1.86 -8.14
N ASP A 14 -3.19 3.11 -8.59
CA ASP A 14 -2.13 3.96 -9.09
C ASP A 14 -1.78 5.03 -8.04
N PRO A 15 -0.67 4.86 -7.28
CA PRO A 15 -0.25 5.81 -6.25
C PRO A 15 -0.03 7.24 -6.76
N SER A 16 0.36 7.41 -8.02
CA SER A 16 0.64 8.73 -8.58
C SER A 16 -0.62 9.60 -8.69
N SER A 17 -1.78 8.96 -8.88
CA SER A 17 -3.09 9.62 -8.98
C SER A 17 -3.73 9.98 -7.62
N MET A 18 -3.16 9.51 -6.52
CA MET A 18 -3.74 9.66 -5.17
C MET A 18 -3.26 10.94 -4.49
N SER A 19 -4.09 11.54 -3.65
CA SER A 19 -3.66 12.60 -2.72
C SER A 19 -2.75 12.05 -1.61
N THR A 20 -2.01 12.92 -0.92
CA THR A 20 -1.14 12.52 0.20
C THR A 20 -1.89 11.84 1.33
N ILE A 21 -3.13 12.25 1.61
CA ILE A 21 -3.99 11.64 2.63
C ILE A 21 -4.43 10.23 2.18
N GLU A 22 -4.81 10.08 0.91
CA GLU A 22 -5.18 8.78 0.35
C GLU A 22 -4.00 7.81 0.35
N LEU A 23 -2.81 8.25 -0.05
CA LEU A 23 -1.58 7.45 0.02
C LEU A 23 -1.32 6.94 1.44
N ARG A 24 -1.53 7.77 2.46
CA ARG A 24 -1.37 7.36 3.86
C ARG A 24 -2.40 6.31 4.28
N LYS A 25 -3.68 6.55 4.00
CA LYS A 25 -4.77 5.61 4.35
C LYS A 25 -4.60 4.27 3.65
N THR A 26 -4.21 4.30 2.37
CA THR A 26 -3.97 3.07 1.59
C THR A 26 -2.74 2.32 2.08
N HIS A 27 -1.69 3.04 2.50
CA HIS A 27 -0.54 2.41 3.15
C HIS A 27 -0.92 1.69 4.44
N GLU A 28 -1.63 2.36 5.35
CA GLU A 28 -2.08 1.80 6.64
C GLU A 28 -2.97 0.57 6.41
N LYS A 29 -3.94 0.67 5.50
CA LYS A 29 -4.84 -0.45 5.17
C LYS A 29 -4.10 -1.64 4.54
N LEU A 30 -3.13 -1.41 3.67
CA LEU A 30 -2.34 -2.51 3.09
C LEU A 30 -1.49 -3.20 4.15
N TRP A 31 -0.94 -2.44 5.10
CA TRP A 31 -0.16 -2.99 6.21
C TRP A 31 -1.03 -3.92 7.08
N GLU A 32 -2.20 -3.48 7.50
CA GLU A 32 -3.14 -4.27 8.29
C GLU A 32 -3.52 -5.59 7.59
N ILE A 33 -3.87 -5.53 6.30
CA ILE A 33 -4.25 -6.73 5.54
C ILE A 33 -3.08 -7.71 5.40
N ILE A 34 -1.85 -7.20 5.20
CA ILE A 34 -0.65 -8.05 5.11
C ILE A 34 -0.39 -8.74 6.45
N GLU A 35 -0.43 -8.01 7.57
CA GLU A 35 -0.24 -8.59 8.91
C GLU A 35 -1.29 -9.65 9.21
N GLU A 36 -2.58 -9.36 8.97
CA GLU A 36 -3.65 -10.34 9.20
C GLU A 36 -3.44 -11.63 8.42
N LYS A 37 -3.03 -11.53 7.15
CA LYS A 37 -2.76 -12.72 6.33
C LYS A 37 -1.54 -13.49 6.78
N GLU A 38 -0.49 -12.81 7.21
CA GLU A 38 0.71 -13.46 7.72
C GLU A 38 0.45 -14.17 9.06
N LEU A 39 -0.47 -13.66 9.87
CA LEU A 39 -0.91 -14.29 11.13
C LEU A 39 -1.77 -15.54 10.90
N ILE A 40 -2.64 -15.54 9.90
CA ILE A 40 -3.51 -16.68 9.58
C ILE A 40 -2.69 -17.89 9.09
N ASN A 41 -1.47 -17.66 8.59
CA ASN A 41 -0.47 -18.68 8.27
C ASN A 41 -1.03 -19.86 7.45
N GLU A 42 -1.98 -19.58 6.56
CA GLU A 42 -2.43 -20.55 5.56
C GLU A 42 -1.34 -20.64 4.49
N ASP A 43 -0.63 -21.76 4.50
CA ASP A 43 0.55 -22.02 3.66
C ASP A 43 0.20 -22.27 2.17
N SER A 44 -0.80 -21.54 1.67
CA SER A 44 -1.29 -21.60 0.29
C SER A 44 -0.45 -20.73 -0.63
N ILE A 45 -0.05 -21.31 -1.77
CA ILE A 45 0.67 -20.61 -2.85
C ILE A 45 -0.11 -19.37 -3.34
N SER A 46 -1.45 -19.45 -3.35
CA SER A 46 -2.32 -18.35 -3.78
C SER A 46 -2.26 -17.16 -2.82
N GLU A 47 -2.23 -17.43 -1.51
CA GLU A 47 -2.12 -16.41 -0.48
C GLU A 47 -0.75 -15.74 -0.50
N LYS A 48 0.33 -16.52 -0.59
CA LYS A 48 1.70 -15.99 -0.74
C LYS A 48 1.83 -15.08 -1.97
N LYS A 49 1.24 -15.45 -3.10
CA LYS A 49 1.21 -14.60 -4.31
C LYS A 49 0.45 -13.31 -4.08
N SER A 50 -0.68 -13.36 -3.36
CA SER A 50 -1.49 -12.19 -3.04
C SER A 50 -0.77 -11.24 -2.09
N ILE A 51 -0.13 -11.75 -1.04
CA ILE A 51 0.74 -10.97 -0.13
C ILE A 51 1.89 -10.32 -0.91
N GLY A 52 2.52 -11.06 -1.83
CA GLY A 52 3.56 -10.54 -2.70
C GLY A 52 3.10 -9.35 -3.55
N LYS A 53 1.90 -9.41 -4.13
CA LYS A 53 1.29 -8.28 -4.87
C LYS A 53 1.06 -7.07 -3.97
N MET A 54 0.54 -7.27 -2.76
CA MET A 54 0.31 -6.18 -1.81
C MET A 54 1.61 -5.52 -1.35
N ARG A 55 2.64 -6.30 -1.04
CA ARG A 55 3.97 -5.78 -0.71
C ARG A 55 4.57 -4.97 -1.87
N ASN A 56 4.36 -5.39 -3.11
CA ASN A 56 4.81 -4.64 -4.28
C ASN A 56 4.06 -3.30 -4.44
N LEU A 57 2.74 -3.28 -4.21
CA LEU A 57 1.98 -2.03 -4.20
C LEU A 57 2.44 -1.11 -3.07
N MET A 58 2.67 -1.65 -1.88
CA MET A 58 3.16 -0.91 -0.72
C MET A 58 4.50 -0.23 -1.01
N LYS A 59 5.43 -0.91 -1.70
CA LYS A 59 6.68 -0.30 -2.18
C LYS A 59 6.44 0.91 -3.09
N LYS A 60 5.48 0.83 -4.01
CA LYS A 60 5.13 1.95 -4.91
C LYS A 60 4.57 3.13 -4.12
N ILE A 61 3.67 2.88 -3.17
CA ILE A 61 3.09 3.92 -2.30
C ILE A 61 4.17 4.59 -1.44
N ILE A 62 5.07 3.82 -0.85
CA ILE A 62 6.18 4.36 -0.05
C ILE A 62 7.08 5.24 -0.92
N LYS A 63 7.42 4.77 -2.13
CA LYS A 63 8.22 5.54 -3.08
C LYS A 63 7.56 6.89 -3.39
N GLU A 64 6.29 6.88 -3.78
CA GLU A 64 5.52 8.08 -4.09
C GLU A 64 5.51 9.08 -2.91
N ARG A 65 5.30 8.58 -1.68
CA ARG A 65 5.33 9.43 -0.48
C ARG A 65 6.71 10.05 -0.23
N VAL A 66 7.78 9.28 -0.43
CA VAL A 66 9.16 9.78 -0.28
C VAL A 66 9.49 10.80 -1.37
N ASP A 67 9.08 10.55 -2.62
CA ASP A 67 9.32 11.45 -3.74
C ASP A 67 8.62 12.81 -3.51
N ARG A 68 7.35 12.80 -3.07
CA ARG A 68 6.61 14.04 -2.70
C ARG A 68 7.25 14.78 -1.54
N GLN A 69 7.71 14.06 -0.51
CA GLN A 69 8.40 14.68 0.61
C GLN A 69 9.72 15.34 0.18
N ARG A 70 10.44 14.74 -0.78
CA ARG A 70 11.65 15.33 -1.36
C ARG A 70 11.33 16.59 -2.18
N GLU A 71 10.25 16.57 -2.96
CA GLU A 71 9.78 17.75 -3.71
C GLU A 71 9.36 18.90 -2.79
N GLU A 72 8.64 18.60 -1.69
CA GLU A 72 8.25 19.59 -0.68
C GLU A 72 9.47 20.19 0.02
N VAL A 73 10.47 19.39 0.39
CA VAL A 73 11.72 19.86 1.02
C VAL A 73 12.62 20.61 0.01
N GLY A 74 12.53 20.29 -1.28
CA GLY A 74 13.29 20.93 -2.36
C GLY A 74 12.74 22.30 -2.78
N ARG A 75 11.48 22.62 -2.46
CA ARG A 75 10.94 23.98 -2.57
C ARG A 75 11.50 24.83 -1.43
N SER A 76 12.68 25.42 -1.67
CA SER A 76 13.06 26.62 -0.91
C SER A 76 11.97 27.69 -1.15
N PRO A 77 11.50 28.37 -0.10
CA PRO A 77 10.60 29.51 -0.29
C PRO A 77 11.34 30.57 -1.11
N GLU A 78 10.81 30.89 -2.29
CA GLU A 78 11.21 32.08 -3.04
C GLU A 78 10.75 33.35 -2.33
#